data_AF-A0A397JY44-F1
#
_entry.id   AF-A0A397JY44-F1
#
_cell.length_a   1.000
_cell.length_b   1.000
_cell.length_c   1.000
_cell.angle_alpha   90.00
_cell.angle_beta   90.00
_cell.angle_gamma   90.00
#
_symmetry.space_group_name_H-M   'P 1'
#
loop_
_entity.id
_entity.type
_entity.pdbx_description
1 polymer ?
#
loop_
_entity_poly.entity_id
_entity_poly.type
_entity_poly.pdbx_seq_one_letter_code
_entity_poly.pdbx_strand_id
1 'polypeptide(L)'
;MIIFAILNNKNNLYYPENHHTIILYPGIEKYEILQVALEQLIIELRTLKEKGLKDHQGREWKIELYFSSDWKFLAICLGLNAANSKYFCPWCEISKEQQGDLSLEWKINKTINNIHQNYKCYRGHIRPAIFDMIPLQNWVPDELHIMLRITDVLWRLVIDELKSKNTWGNKARDVIIEEMKRINVRFHFWLEVGSSTWQYTSLMGQDKLIVLQHFNLSKLFPHSRAIQIRNLWDNFYLLHKAMKDFNTDAKMFSNDTHAWLHQFLNSDFYQASDITPYIHVLVYHIPEMIKIHNHFGLAAFSCSAVEKKNHQQVSYFFKKTTKDGGGGKNGKGRKSAILDILEHENRMLYFYNCNEIESIHLPKRLQIQTE
;
A
#
# COMPACT_ATOMS: atom_id res chain seq x y z
N MET A 1 -10.39 6.96 0.41
CA MET A 1 -10.86 6.99 -1.01
C MET A 1 -10.98 5.56 -1.47
N ILE A 2 -12.06 5.19 -2.18
CA ILE A 2 -12.21 3.88 -2.82
C ILE A 2 -12.25 4.10 -4.32
N ILE A 3 -11.40 3.34 -5.01
CA ILE A 3 -11.24 3.38 -6.46
C ILE A 3 -11.60 2.00 -7.03
N PHE A 4 -12.11 2.02 -8.25
CA PHE A 4 -12.37 0.85 -9.05
C PHE A 4 -11.56 0.88 -10.33
N ALA A 5 -11.01 -0.27 -10.71
CA ALA A 5 -10.29 -0.47 -11.95
C ALA A 5 -10.68 -1.82 -12.56
N ILE A 6 -10.63 -1.91 -13.88
CA ILE A 6 -10.97 -3.14 -14.61
C ILE A 6 -9.68 -3.91 -14.88
N LEU A 7 -9.46 -5.01 -14.16
CA LEU A 7 -8.25 -5.84 -14.28
C LEU A 7 -8.05 -6.42 -15.70
N ASN A 8 -9.14 -6.70 -16.41
CA ASN A 8 -9.08 -7.20 -17.80
C ASN A 8 -8.50 -6.15 -18.77
N ASN A 9 -8.50 -4.86 -18.41
CA ASN A 9 -7.91 -3.80 -19.21
C ASN A 9 -6.41 -3.66 -18.93
N LYS A 10 -5.67 -4.76 -19.12
CA LYS A 10 -4.26 -4.93 -18.70
C LYS A 10 -3.35 -3.77 -19.11
N ASN A 11 -3.45 -3.31 -20.36
CA ASN A 11 -2.59 -2.26 -20.91
C ASN A 11 -2.80 -0.90 -20.24
N ASN A 12 -3.98 -0.69 -19.65
CA ASN A 12 -4.43 0.59 -19.13
C ASN A 12 -4.44 0.67 -17.60
N LEU A 13 -4.23 -0.48 -16.94
CA LEU A 13 -4.33 -0.64 -15.49
C LEU A 13 -3.34 0.22 -14.70
N TYR A 14 -2.21 0.59 -15.30
CA TYR A 14 -1.18 1.40 -14.63
C TYR A 14 -1.40 2.91 -14.78
N TYR A 15 -2.40 3.33 -15.56
CA TYR A 15 -2.70 4.75 -15.75
C TYR A 15 -3.80 5.21 -14.78
N PRO A 16 -3.58 6.29 -14.01
CA PRO A 16 -4.57 6.82 -13.07
C PRO A 16 -5.92 7.18 -13.70
N GLU A 17 -5.95 7.46 -15.00
CA GLU A 17 -7.18 7.78 -15.76
C GLU A 17 -8.18 6.61 -15.77
N ASN A 18 -7.68 5.37 -15.67
CA ASN A 18 -8.47 4.13 -15.67
C ASN A 18 -8.81 3.63 -14.26
N HIS A 19 -8.53 4.48 -13.26
CA HIS A 19 -8.82 4.25 -11.85
C HIS A 19 -9.95 5.20 -11.44
N HIS A 20 -11.18 4.71 -11.43
CA HIS A 20 -12.37 5.51 -11.21
C HIS A 20 -12.69 5.63 -9.74
N THR A 21 -12.80 6.86 -9.22
CA THR A 21 -13.17 7.06 -7.82
C THR A 21 -14.65 6.76 -7.66
N ILE A 22 -14.98 5.80 -6.81
CA ILE A 22 -16.38 5.50 -6.46
C ILE A 22 -16.77 6.21 -5.17
N ILE A 23 -15.85 6.29 -4.20
CA ILE A 23 -16.13 6.89 -2.89
C ILE A 23 -15.01 7.81 -2.43
N LEU A 24 -15.38 9.04 -2.08
CA LEU A 24 -14.56 9.97 -1.31
C LEU A 24 -15.21 10.20 0.06
N TYR A 25 -14.59 9.61 1.09
CA TYR A 25 -15.05 9.70 2.45
C TYR A 25 -14.05 10.52 3.29
N PRO A 26 -14.43 11.71 3.82
CA PRO A 26 -13.55 12.55 4.65
C PRO A 26 -13.51 12.13 6.12
N GLY A 27 -14.33 11.15 6.52
CA GLY A 27 -14.49 10.79 7.92
C GLY A 27 -13.43 9.82 8.42
N ILE A 28 -13.65 9.34 9.64
CA ILE A 28 -12.70 8.48 10.34
C ILE A 28 -12.82 7.04 9.81
N GLU A 29 -11.69 6.41 9.53
CA GLU A 29 -11.56 4.98 9.24
C GLU A 29 -11.85 4.14 10.50
N LYS A 30 -13.13 4.02 10.85
CA LYS A 30 -13.66 3.13 11.89
C LYS A 30 -14.66 2.19 11.27
N TYR A 31 -14.67 0.95 11.73
CA TYR A 31 -15.52 -0.11 11.17
C TYR A 31 -16.99 0.28 11.13
N GLU A 32 -17.54 0.73 12.27
CA GLU A 32 -18.96 1.02 12.43
C GLU A 32 -19.42 2.15 11.50
N ILE A 33 -18.52 3.10 11.26
CA ILE A 33 -18.73 4.24 10.38
C ILE A 33 -18.66 3.81 8.91
N LEU A 34 -17.64 3.03 8.55
CA LEU A 34 -17.45 2.54 7.19
C LEU A 34 -18.57 1.59 6.77
N GLN A 35 -19.07 0.75 7.68
CA GLN A 35 -20.20 -0.12 7.40
C GLN A 35 -21.43 0.66 6.93
N VAL A 36 -21.75 1.77 7.61
CA VAL A 36 -22.87 2.65 7.21
C VAL A 36 -22.54 3.42 5.94
N ALA A 37 -21.34 4.02 5.87
CA ALA A 37 -20.95 4.85 4.72
C ALA A 37 -20.84 4.06 3.40
N LEU A 38 -20.61 2.75 3.47
CA LEU A 38 -20.41 1.87 2.33
C LEU A 38 -21.64 1.00 2.01
N GLU A 39 -22.74 1.11 2.77
CA GLU A 39 -23.92 0.25 2.65
C GLU A 39 -24.45 0.18 1.21
N GLN A 40 -24.66 1.33 0.57
CA GLN A 40 -25.17 1.39 -0.80
C GLN A 40 -24.21 0.74 -1.80
N LEU A 41 -22.91 1.01 -1.66
CA LEU A 41 -21.89 0.38 -2.52
C LEU A 41 -21.88 -1.14 -2.36
N ILE A 42 -22.04 -1.65 -1.13
CA ILE A 42 -22.07 -3.08 -0.86
C ILE A 42 -23.25 -3.74 -1.57
N ILE A 43 -24.44 -3.13 -1.53
CA ILE A 43 -25.64 -3.63 -2.22
C ILE A 43 -25.43 -3.66 -3.74
N GLU A 44 -24.86 -2.59 -4.29
CA GLU A 44 -24.57 -2.49 -5.73
C GLU A 44 -23.53 -3.53 -6.17
N LEU A 45 -22.44 -3.71 -5.41
CA LEU A 45 -21.41 -4.71 -5.70
C LEU A 45 -21.94 -6.15 -5.60
N ARG A 46 -22.83 -6.45 -4.64
CA ARG A 46 -23.50 -7.77 -4.59
C ARG A 46 -24.36 -8.00 -5.82
N THR A 47 -25.19 -7.02 -6.15
CA THR A 47 -26.07 -7.08 -7.34
C THR A 47 -25.24 -7.28 -8.61
N LEU A 48 -24.13 -6.55 -8.73
CA LEU A 48 -23.21 -6.65 -9.85
C LEU A 48 -22.55 -8.03 -9.95
N LYS A 49 -22.11 -8.59 -8.82
CA LYS A 49 -21.52 -9.93 -8.76
C LYS A 49 -22.53 -11.03 -9.10
N GLU A 50 -23.76 -10.91 -8.63
CA GLU A 50 -24.81 -11.94 -8.80
C GLU A 50 -25.45 -11.89 -10.18
N LYS A 51 -25.74 -10.70 -10.70
CA LYS A 51 -26.48 -10.51 -11.96
C LYS A 51 -25.58 -10.25 -13.16
N GLY A 52 -24.34 -9.83 -12.94
CA GLY A 52 -23.45 -9.39 -14.01
C GLY A 52 -23.87 -8.06 -14.63
N LEU A 53 -23.34 -7.77 -15.83
CA LEU A 53 -23.69 -6.61 -16.65
C LEU A 53 -24.13 -7.05 -18.03
N LYS A 54 -25.06 -6.31 -18.65
CA LYS A 54 -25.41 -6.47 -20.05
C LYS A 54 -24.98 -5.23 -20.81
N ASP A 55 -24.16 -5.39 -21.85
CA ASP A 55 -23.72 -4.27 -22.67
C ASP A 55 -24.75 -3.88 -23.74
N HIS A 56 -24.48 -2.79 -24.46
CA HIS A 56 -25.36 -2.26 -25.52
C HIS A 56 -25.54 -3.23 -26.70
N GLN A 57 -24.65 -4.21 -26.86
CA GLN A 57 -24.76 -5.27 -27.88
C GLN A 57 -25.53 -6.49 -27.35
N GLY A 58 -26.03 -6.42 -26.12
CA GLY A 58 -26.75 -7.50 -25.46
C GLY A 58 -25.86 -8.60 -24.91
N ARG A 59 -24.53 -8.43 -24.88
CA ARG A 59 -23.61 -9.42 -24.31
C ARG A 59 -23.66 -9.34 -22.79
N GLU A 60 -23.71 -10.51 -22.15
CA GLU A 60 -23.74 -10.65 -20.70
C GLU A 60 -22.33 -10.88 -20.16
N TRP A 61 -21.98 -10.14 -19.13
CA TRP A 61 -20.66 -10.09 -18.49
C TRP A 61 -20.79 -10.54 -17.05
N LYS A 62 -20.15 -11.66 -16.71
CA LYS A 62 -20.00 -12.08 -15.32
C LYS A 62 -18.93 -11.22 -14.65
N ILE A 63 -19.19 -10.79 -13.42
CA ILE A 63 -18.28 -9.92 -12.66
C ILE A 63 -17.63 -10.70 -11.52
N GLU A 64 -16.31 -10.63 -11.47
CA GLU A 64 -15.50 -11.12 -10.35
C GLU A 64 -14.85 -9.92 -9.66
N LEU A 65 -14.95 -9.89 -8.33
CA LEU A 65 -14.47 -8.80 -7.50
C LEU A 65 -13.15 -9.18 -6.83
N TYR A 66 -12.25 -8.20 -6.76
CA TYR A 66 -10.96 -8.26 -6.12
C TYR A 66 -10.77 -7.03 -5.24
N PHE A 67 -9.96 -7.16 -4.20
CA PHE A 67 -9.70 -6.09 -3.25
C PHE A 67 -8.21 -6.00 -2.92
N SER A 68 -7.69 -4.78 -2.93
CA SER A 68 -6.31 -4.47 -2.51
C SER A 68 -6.30 -3.12 -1.80
N SER A 69 -5.52 -3.00 -0.74
CA SER A 69 -5.33 -1.77 0.03
C SER A 69 -4.10 -1.87 0.93
N ASP A 70 -3.79 -0.78 1.64
CA ASP A 70 -2.90 -0.85 2.79
C ASP A 70 -3.48 -1.76 3.90
N TRP A 71 -2.61 -2.20 4.83
CA TRP A 71 -2.98 -3.15 5.88
C TRP A 71 -4.10 -2.66 6.80
N LYS A 72 -4.11 -1.37 7.12
CA LYS A 72 -5.06 -0.83 8.09
C LYS A 72 -6.46 -0.88 7.49
N PHE A 73 -6.62 -0.41 6.26
CA PHE A 73 -7.91 -0.47 5.58
C PHE A 73 -8.34 -1.92 5.31
N LEU A 74 -7.41 -2.79 4.92
CA LEU A 74 -7.65 -4.22 4.69
C LEU A 74 -8.17 -4.91 5.96
N ALA A 75 -7.49 -4.70 7.09
CA ALA A 75 -7.86 -5.27 8.38
C ALA A 75 -9.24 -4.79 8.84
N ILE A 76 -9.56 -3.49 8.68
CA ILE A 76 -10.88 -2.95 8.99
C ILE A 76 -11.95 -3.63 8.14
N CYS A 77 -11.76 -3.69 6.83
CA CYS A 77 -12.74 -4.25 5.91
C CYS A 77 -12.93 -5.78 6.09
N LEU A 78 -11.92 -6.51 6.56
CA LEU A 78 -12.04 -7.93 6.92
C LEU A 78 -12.53 -8.19 8.35
N GLY A 79 -12.82 -7.14 9.11
CA GLY A 79 -13.23 -7.25 10.52
C GLY A 79 -12.14 -7.84 11.42
N LEU A 80 -10.88 -7.68 11.04
CA LEU A 80 -9.71 -8.17 11.75
C LEU A 80 -9.29 -7.20 12.86
N ASN A 81 -8.59 -7.72 13.86
CA ASN A 81 -7.94 -6.91 14.88
C ASN A 81 -6.73 -6.11 14.31
N ALA A 82 -6.07 -5.33 15.17
CA ALA A 82 -4.93 -4.54 14.77
C ALA A 82 -3.71 -5.40 14.37
N ALA A 83 -2.86 -4.85 13.50
CA ALA A 83 -1.64 -5.51 12.99
C ALA A 83 -0.66 -5.98 14.08
N ASN A 84 -0.70 -5.36 15.27
CA ASN A 84 0.15 -5.69 16.40
C ASN A 84 -0.48 -6.71 17.36
N SER A 85 -1.65 -7.27 17.03
CA SER A 85 -2.30 -8.32 17.82
C SER A 85 -1.54 -9.65 17.77
N LYS A 86 -1.94 -10.59 18.62
CA LYS A 86 -1.41 -11.96 18.62
C LYS A 86 -1.71 -12.70 17.31
N TYR A 87 -2.92 -12.55 16.78
CA TYR A 87 -3.39 -13.19 15.54
C TYR A 87 -3.67 -12.12 14.52
N PHE A 88 -2.68 -11.79 13.71
CA PHE A 88 -2.71 -10.63 12.82
C PHE A 88 -3.01 -10.99 11.38
N CYS A 89 -2.83 -12.26 10.95
CA CYS A 89 -2.91 -12.61 9.54
C CYS A 89 -4.36 -12.85 9.10
N PRO A 90 -4.83 -12.23 8.00
CA PRO A 90 -6.16 -12.48 7.47
C PRO A 90 -6.26 -13.79 6.68
N TRP A 91 -5.16 -14.35 6.18
CA TRP A 91 -5.17 -15.55 5.31
C TRP A 91 -4.91 -16.86 6.04
N CYS A 92 -4.15 -16.82 7.15
CA CYS A 92 -3.83 -18.00 7.97
C CYS A 92 -4.01 -17.72 9.47
N GLU A 93 -3.84 -18.76 10.28
CA GLU A 93 -4.07 -18.72 11.75
C GLU A 93 -2.80 -18.52 12.58
N ILE A 94 -1.73 -17.99 11.96
CA ILE A 94 -0.47 -17.73 12.64
C ILE A 94 -0.66 -16.85 13.87
N SER A 95 0.06 -17.21 14.93
CA SER A 95 0.26 -16.36 16.09
C SER A 95 1.65 -15.72 16.10
N LYS A 96 1.78 -14.57 16.76
CA LYS A 96 3.07 -13.91 16.96
C LYS A 96 4.13 -14.81 17.60
N GLU A 97 3.74 -15.75 18.44
CA GLU A 97 4.69 -16.68 19.07
C GLU A 97 5.28 -17.70 18.07
N GLN A 98 4.60 -17.94 16.95
CA GLN A 98 5.00 -18.90 15.93
C GLN A 98 5.79 -18.27 14.78
N GLN A 99 5.86 -16.93 14.70
CA GLN A 99 6.40 -16.25 13.51
C GLN A 99 7.91 -16.49 13.28
N GLY A 100 8.65 -16.87 14.31
CA GLY A 100 10.07 -17.23 14.21
C GLY A 100 10.34 -18.71 13.96
N ASP A 101 9.32 -19.56 13.93
CA ASP A 101 9.49 -20.99 13.73
C ASP A 101 9.48 -21.34 12.24
N LEU A 102 10.68 -21.46 11.66
CA LEU A 102 10.88 -21.76 10.25
C LEU A 102 10.55 -23.21 9.87
N SER A 103 10.23 -24.08 10.84
CA SER A 103 9.72 -25.43 10.55
C SER A 103 8.24 -25.42 10.18
N LEU A 104 7.53 -24.33 10.48
CA LEU A 104 6.11 -24.17 10.18
C LEU A 104 5.89 -23.59 8.79
N GLU A 105 4.96 -24.21 8.09
CA GLU A 105 4.46 -23.77 6.79
C GLU A 105 3.08 -23.14 6.95
N TRP A 106 2.91 -21.92 6.46
CA TRP A 106 1.65 -21.19 6.51
C TRP A 106 1.06 -21.05 5.11
N LYS A 107 -0.19 -21.46 4.97
CA LYS A 107 -0.94 -21.40 3.71
C LYS A 107 -2.24 -20.63 3.90
N ILE A 108 -2.82 -20.13 2.82
CA ILE A 108 -4.18 -19.60 2.81
C ILE A 108 -5.14 -20.75 3.20
N ASN A 109 -5.69 -20.69 4.40
CA ASN A 109 -6.61 -21.70 4.93
C ASN A 109 -7.92 -21.13 5.48
N LYS A 110 -7.98 -19.80 5.63
CA LYS A 110 -9.21 -19.08 5.97
C LYS A 110 -10.10 -18.93 4.74
N THR A 111 -11.41 -18.87 4.95
CA THR A 111 -12.38 -18.60 3.86
C THR A 111 -13.34 -17.50 4.26
N ILE A 112 -13.77 -16.71 3.28
CA ILE A 112 -14.75 -15.64 3.53
C ILE A 112 -16.11 -16.21 3.97
N ASN A 113 -16.48 -17.41 3.50
CA ASN A 113 -17.73 -18.07 3.87
C ASN A 113 -17.76 -18.44 5.36
N ASN A 114 -16.67 -19.00 5.90
CA ASN A 114 -16.56 -19.30 7.32
C ASN A 114 -16.59 -18.02 8.17
N ILE A 115 -15.92 -16.96 7.70
CA ILE A 115 -15.94 -15.65 8.36
C ILE A 115 -17.37 -15.05 8.35
N HIS A 116 -18.08 -15.16 7.23
CA HIS A 116 -19.45 -14.66 7.09
C HIS A 116 -20.43 -15.42 8.00
N GLN A 117 -20.36 -16.76 8.03
CA GLN A 117 -21.21 -17.58 8.89
C GLN A 117 -20.94 -17.36 10.38
N ASN A 118 -19.67 -17.33 10.77
CA ASN A 118 -19.26 -17.07 12.14
C ASN A 118 -17.83 -16.51 12.16
N TYR A 119 -17.68 -15.19 12.21
CA TYR A 119 -16.36 -14.56 12.20
C TYR A 119 -15.47 -14.98 13.36
N LYS A 120 -16.03 -15.48 14.47
CA LYS A 120 -15.26 -15.97 15.62
C LYS A 120 -14.64 -17.36 15.39
N CYS A 121 -14.95 -18.04 14.29
CA CYS A 121 -14.36 -19.33 13.95
C CYS A 121 -12.84 -19.26 13.77
N TYR A 122 -12.34 -18.11 13.34
CA TYR A 122 -10.92 -17.84 13.18
C TYR A 122 -10.42 -16.83 14.20
N ARG A 123 -9.28 -17.14 14.82
CA ARG A 123 -8.63 -16.20 15.72
C ARG A 123 -8.21 -14.94 14.97
N GLY A 124 -8.37 -13.81 15.65
CA GLY A 124 -8.02 -12.48 15.15
C GLY A 124 -9.16 -11.72 14.50
N HIS A 125 -10.19 -12.39 13.99
CA HIS A 125 -11.41 -11.74 13.51
C HIS A 125 -12.29 -11.35 14.69
N ILE A 126 -12.66 -10.08 14.74
CA ILE A 126 -13.43 -9.47 15.84
C ILE A 126 -14.79 -8.94 15.37
N ARG A 127 -15.01 -8.84 14.06
CA ARG A 127 -16.25 -8.41 13.42
C ARG A 127 -16.45 -9.15 12.08
N PRO A 128 -17.68 -9.13 11.50
CA PRO A 128 -17.91 -9.60 10.13
C PRO A 128 -17.11 -8.78 9.09
N ALA A 129 -16.81 -9.38 7.95
CA ALA A 129 -16.21 -8.65 6.83
C ALA A 129 -17.23 -7.71 6.17
N ILE A 130 -16.80 -6.50 5.82
CA ILE A 130 -17.62 -5.48 5.14
C ILE A 130 -17.92 -5.93 3.69
N PHE A 131 -16.90 -6.41 2.98
CA PHE A 131 -17.02 -6.94 1.62
C PHE A 131 -16.97 -8.47 1.61
N ASP A 132 -17.88 -9.09 2.37
CA ASP A 132 -18.01 -10.56 2.46
C ASP A 132 -18.32 -11.26 1.13
N MET A 133 -18.78 -10.51 0.13
CA MET A 133 -19.00 -11.01 -1.22
C MET A 133 -17.68 -11.25 -1.98
N ILE A 134 -16.52 -10.80 -1.48
CA ILE A 134 -15.23 -11.00 -2.14
C ILE A 134 -14.54 -12.24 -1.53
N PRO A 135 -14.26 -13.31 -2.32
CA PRO A 135 -13.53 -14.48 -1.82
C PRO A 135 -12.20 -14.09 -1.19
N LEU A 136 -11.80 -14.73 -0.09
CA LEU A 136 -10.60 -14.32 0.65
C LEU A 136 -9.31 -14.37 -0.20
N GLN A 137 -9.21 -15.32 -1.13
CA GLN A 137 -8.12 -15.40 -2.11
C GLN A 137 -8.04 -14.20 -3.07
N ASN A 138 -9.13 -13.46 -3.23
CA ASN A 138 -9.20 -12.24 -4.06
C ASN A 138 -8.92 -10.96 -3.24
N TRP A 139 -8.59 -11.09 -1.95
CA TRP A 139 -8.00 -10.03 -1.15
C TRP A 139 -6.48 -10.12 -1.31
N VAL A 140 -5.95 -9.33 -2.22
CA VAL A 140 -4.55 -9.42 -2.65
C VAL A 140 -3.73 -8.36 -1.92
N PRO A 141 -2.62 -8.74 -1.26
CA PRO A 141 -1.72 -7.77 -0.65
C PRO A 141 -1.10 -6.84 -1.69
N ASP A 142 -1.02 -5.55 -1.37
CA ASP A 142 -0.37 -4.55 -2.21
C ASP A 142 1.16 -4.63 -2.12
N GLU A 143 1.84 -4.75 -3.27
CA GLU A 143 3.30 -4.85 -3.32
C GLU A 143 3.99 -3.52 -3.01
N LEU A 144 3.34 -2.38 -3.24
CA LEU A 144 3.87 -1.07 -2.85
C LEU A 144 4.03 -1.02 -1.32
N HIS A 145 2.98 -1.31 -0.56
CA HIS A 145 3.05 -1.28 0.90
C HIS A 145 3.99 -2.35 1.49
N ILE A 146 4.11 -3.52 0.86
CA ILE A 146 5.14 -4.52 1.24
C ILE A 146 6.54 -3.89 1.14
N MET A 147 6.85 -3.27 0.00
CA MET A 147 8.15 -2.60 -0.21
C MET A 147 8.39 -1.50 0.82
N LEU A 148 7.39 -0.62 1.05
CA LEU A 148 7.52 0.50 1.97
C LEU A 148 7.80 0.04 3.40
N ARG A 149 7.02 -0.93 3.89
CA ARG A 149 7.05 -1.34 5.30
C ARG A 149 8.22 -2.23 5.64
N ILE A 150 8.65 -3.09 4.72
CA ILE A 150 9.85 -3.91 4.95
C ILE A 150 11.11 -3.03 4.88
N THR A 151 11.16 -2.04 3.98
CA THR A 151 12.28 -1.09 3.96
C THR A 151 12.35 -0.27 5.26
N ASP A 152 11.21 0.13 5.84
CA ASP A 152 11.17 0.77 7.15
C ASP A 152 11.76 -0.12 8.26
N VAL A 153 11.44 -1.42 8.25
CA VAL A 153 12.00 -2.39 9.19
C VAL A 153 13.51 -2.50 9.01
N LEU A 154 13.98 -2.69 7.78
CA LEU A 154 15.41 -2.81 7.47
C LEU A 154 16.21 -1.56 7.88
N TRP A 155 15.65 -0.37 7.65
CA TRP A 155 16.26 0.90 8.06
C TRP A 155 16.28 1.08 9.57
N ARG A 156 15.15 0.83 10.24
CA ARG A 156 15.05 0.88 11.72
C ARG A 156 16.09 -0.03 12.35
N LEU A 157 16.24 -1.25 11.84
CA LEU A 157 17.16 -2.24 12.38
C LEU A 157 18.62 -1.83 12.26
N VAL A 158 19.02 -1.13 11.19
CA VAL A 158 20.34 -0.50 11.10
C VAL A 158 20.56 0.50 12.24
N ILE A 159 19.57 1.35 12.51
CA ILE A 159 19.66 2.33 13.60
C ILE A 159 19.70 1.64 14.97
N ASP A 160 18.90 0.59 15.16
CA ASP A 160 18.86 -0.18 16.41
C ASP A 160 20.19 -0.91 16.66
N GLU A 161 20.83 -1.44 15.62
CA GLU A 161 22.17 -2.05 15.74
C GLU A 161 23.25 -1.01 16.11
N LEU A 162 23.18 0.21 15.57
CA LEU A 162 24.10 1.29 15.97
C LEU A 162 23.91 1.67 17.45
N LYS A 163 22.66 1.67 17.92
CA LYS A 163 22.35 1.92 19.35
C LYS A 163 22.89 0.79 20.22
N SER A 164 22.66 -0.47 19.87
CA SER A 164 23.10 -1.62 20.68
C SER A 164 24.62 -1.73 20.76
N LYS A 165 25.34 -1.31 19.71
CA LYS A 165 26.81 -1.26 19.67
C LYS A 165 27.43 0.00 20.29
N ASN A 166 26.62 0.89 20.88
CA ASN A 166 27.06 2.19 21.41
C ASN A 166 27.81 3.07 20.39
N THR A 167 27.55 2.89 19.09
CA THR A 167 28.09 3.74 18.02
C THR A 167 27.09 4.81 17.57
N TRP A 168 25.88 4.79 18.11
CA TRP A 168 24.87 5.83 17.91
C TRP A 168 25.23 7.14 18.61
N GLY A 169 25.37 8.22 17.83
CA GLY A 169 25.70 9.55 18.34
C GLY A 169 25.78 10.60 17.21
N ASN A 170 26.29 11.80 17.52
CA ASN A 170 26.43 12.89 16.53
C ASN A 170 27.17 12.42 15.27
N LYS A 171 28.34 11.78 15.43
CA LYS A 171 29.14 11.27 14.31
C LYS A 171 28.37 10.31 13.40
N ALA A 172 27.62 9.36 13.96
CA ALA A 172 26.84 8.42 13.16
C ALA A 172 25.71 9.14 12.41
N ARG A 173 25.03 10.10 13.06
CA ARG A 173 24.01 10.93 12.40
C ARG A 173 24.57 11.75 11.26
N ASP A 174 25.72 12.39 11.46
CA ASP A 174 26.38 13.21 10.44
C ASP A 174 26.76 12.35 9.23
N VAL A 175 27.34 11.17 9.45
CA VAL A 175 27.65 10.19 8.39
C VAL A 175 26.38 9.77 7.64
N ILE A 176 25.28 9.50 8.34
CA ILE A 176 24.00 9.15 7.69
C ILE A 176 23.50 10.32 6.83
N ILE A 177 23.52 11.55 7.34
CA ILE A 177 23.09 12.74 6.59
C ILE A 177 23.94 12.94 5.33
N GLU A 178 25.26 12.83 5.45
CA GLU A 178 26.18 12.97 4.32
C GLU A 178 25.95 11.88 3.26
N GLU A 179 25.76 10.62 3.67
CA GLU A 179 25.49 9.52 2.75
C GLU A 179 24.12 9.63 2.09
N MET A 180 23.09 10.08 2.83
CA MET A 180 21.76 10.38 2.27
C MET A 180 21.86 11.49 1.23
N LYS A 181 22.61 12.55 1.52
CA LYS A 181 22.86 13.66 0.57
C LYS A 181 23.59 13.16 -0.68
N ARG A 182 24.59 12.28 -0.53
CA ARG A 182 25.34 11.70 -1.65
C ARG A 182 24.42 10.95 -2.63
N ILE A 183 23.41 10.25 -2.13
CA ILE A 183 22.42 9.53 -2.94
C ILE A 183 21.18 10.39 -3.30
N ASN A 184 21.26 11.71 -3.09
CA ASN A 184 20.21 12.68 -3.40
C ASN A 184 18.89 12.46 -2.63
N VAL A 185 18.98 11.97 -1.40
CA VAL A 185 17.84 11.81 -0.47
C VAL A 185 17.90 12.91 0.59
N ARG A 186 16.81 13.67 0.74
CA ARG A 186 16.70 14.70 1.80
C ARG A 186 16.38 14.03 3.13
N PHE A 187 17.30 14.11 4.07
CA PHE A 187 17.17 13.41 5.34
C PHE A 187 17.76 14.24 6.49
N HIS A 188 17.02 14.35 7.59
CA HIS A 188 17.42 15.12 8.75
C HIS A 188 17.05 14.38 10.04
N PHE A 189 17.78 14.69 11.10
CA PHE A 189 17.50 14.26 12.46
C PHE A 189 17.08 15.46 13.31
N TRP A 190 16.17 15.25 14.26
CA TRP A 190 15.82 16.26 15.27
C TRP A 190 15.53 15.59 16.61
N LEU A 191 15.69 16.34 17.69
CA LEU A 191 15.26 15.92 19.02
C LEU A 191 13.76 16.16 19.16
N GLU A 192 13.06 15.15 19.67
CA GLU A 192 11.66 15.30 20.05
C GLU A 192 11.53 16.20 21.29
N VAL A 193 10.58 17.13 21.25
CA VAL A 193 10.41 18.12 22.33
C VAL A 193 10.08 17.40 23.63
N GLY A 194 10.88 17.65 24.68
CA GLY A 194 10.71 17.02 25.99
C GLY A 194 11.19 15.57 26.07
N SER A 195 11.93 15.08 25.07
CA SER A 195 12.42 13.70 24.99
C SER A 195 13.91 13.68 24.63
N SER A 196 14.64 12.68 25.13
CA SER A 196 16.02 12.39 24.69
C SER A 196 16.03 11.58 23.38
N THR A 197 14.86 11.30 22.80
CA THR A 197 14.71 10.49 21.59
C THR A 197 14.92 11.34 20.35
N TRP A 198 15.78 10.81 19.47
CA TRP A 198 16.02 11.39 18.16
C TRP A 198 15.02 10.83 17.15
N GLN A 199 14.34 11.73 16.46
CA GLN A 199 13.45 11.45 15.35
C GLN A 199 14.17 11.76 14.03
N TYR A 200 13.63 11.23 12.93
CA TYR A 200 14.23 11.37 11.61
C TYR A 200 13.18 11.47 10.50
N THR A 201 13.60 12.01 9.35
CA THR A 201 12.73 12.20 8.20
C THR A 201 12.13 10.87 7.74
N SER A 202 10.80 10.80 7.65
CA SER A 202 10.13 9.65 7.03
C SER A 202 10.46 9.61 5.54
N LEU A 203 11.09 8.52 5.08
CA LEU A 203 11.44 8.34 3.67
C LEU A 203 10.18 8.11 2.81
N MET A 204 10.09 8.80 1.67
CA MET A 204 9.05 8.58 0.68
C MET A 204 9.36 7.31 -0.16
N GLY A 205 8.39 6.80 -0.92
CA GLY A 205 8.55 5.53 -1.63
C GLY A 205 9.76 5.46 -2.57
N GLN A 206 10.03 6.52 -3.33
CA GLN A 206 11.21 6.59 -4.19
C GLN A 206 12.51 6.66 -3.38
N ASP A 207 12.54 7.46 -2.31
CA ASP A 207 13.71 7.58 -1.44
C ASP A 207 14.04 6.26 -0.75
N LYS A 208 13.02 5.50 -0.32
CA LYS A 208 13.21 4.15 0.24
C LYS A 208 13.93 3.23 -0.73
N LEU A 209 13.54 3.22 -2.01
CA LEU A 209 14.21 2.41 -3.04
C LEU A 209 15.66 2.87 -3.28
N ILE A 210 15.92 4.18 -3.26
CA ILE A 210 17.26 4.75 -3.42
C ILE A 210 18.15 4.35 -2.23
N VAL A 211 17.65 4.49 -1.01
CA VAL A 211 18.36 4.08 0.22
C VAL A 211 18.66 2.59 0.20
N LEU A 212 17.65 1.77 -0.09
CA LEU A 212 17.76 0.32 -0.15
C LEU A 212 18.88 -0.11 -1.12
N GLN A 213 19.03 0.55 -2.26
CA GLN A 213 20.03 0.17 -3.28
C GLN A 213 21.41 0.84 -3.09
N HIS A 214 21.45 2.08 -2.63
CA HIS A 214 22.64 2.93 -2.82
C HIS A 214 23.28 3.45 -1.53
N PHE A 215 22.64 3.27 -0.38
CA PHE A 215 23.22 3.70 0.90
C PHE A 215 24.48 2.91 1.24
N ASN A 216 25.60 3.60 1.50
CA ASN A 216 26.86 2.91 1.76
C ASN A 216 26.99 2.49 3.23
N LEU A 217 26.64 1.24 3.51
CA LEU A 217 26.68 0.65 4.86
C LEU A 217 28.11 0.56 5.44
N SER A 218 29.15 0.56 4.59
CA SER A 218 30.55 0.52 5.04
C SER A 218 30.99 1.79 5.78
N LYS A 219 30.18 2.85 5.71
CA LYS A 219 30.39 4.09 6.47
C LYS A 219 29.97 3.95 7.94
N LEU A 220 29.12 2.97 8.24
CA LEU A 220 28.51 2.77 9.56
C LEU A 220 29.00 1.51 10.26
N PHE A 221 29.38 0.48 9.49
CA PHE A 221 29.72 -0.84 10.01
C PHE A 221 31.09 -1.32 9.52
N PRO A 222 31.74 -2.24 10.25
CA PRO A 222 32.90 -2.98 9.75
C PRO A 222 32.57 -3.65 8.40
N HIS A 223 33.58 -3.77 7.54
CA HIS A 223 33.40 -4.22 6.15
C HIS A 223 32.61 -5.54 6.02
N SER A 224 32.92 -6.54 6.84
CA SER A 224 32.21 -7.83 6.85
C SER A 224 30.72 -7.67 7.17
N ARG A 225 30.38 -6.88 8.19
CA ARG A 225 28.99 -6.62 8.59
C ARG A 225 28.25 -5.78 7.55
N ALA A 226 28.92 -4.80 6.96
CA ALA A 226 28.34 -4.00 5.88
C ALA A 226 27.95 -4.87 4.67
N ILE A 227 28.81 -5.83 4.27
CA ILE A 227 28.52 -6.80 3.20
C ILE A 227 27.31 -7.66 3.56
N GLN A 228 27.25 -8.16 4.78
CA GLN A 228 26.12 -8.96 5.26
C GLN A 228 24.79 -8.20 5.13
N ILE A 229 24.71 -6.98 5.67
CA ILE A 229 23.49 -6.15 5.61
C ILE A 229 23.16 -5.78 4.16
N ARG A 230 24.18 -5.45 3.36
CA ARG A 230 24.03 -5.16 1.91
C ARG A 230 23.40 -6.34 1.18
N ASN A 231 23.90 -7.56 1.37
CA ASN A 231 23.33 -8.76 0.75
C ASN A 231 21.86 -8.98 1.14
N LEU A 232 21.51 -8.76 2.42
CA LEU A 232 20.11 -8.88 2.87
C LEU A 232 19.20 -7.84 2.17
N TRP A 233 19.67 -6.61 2.03
CA TRP A 233 18.93 -5.52 1.37
C TRP A 233 18.80 -5.76 -0.14
N ASP A 234 19.87 -6.21 -0.78
CA ASP A 234 19.90 -6.51 -2.22
C ASP A 234 18.98 -7.69 -2.55
N ASN A 235 19.00 -8.76 -1.73
CA ASN A 235 18.09 -9.89 -1.86
C ASN A 235 16.63 -9.46 -1.70
N PHE A 236 16.32 -8.60 -0.71
CA PHE A 236 14.97 -8.04 -0.59
C PHE A 236 14.56 -7.21 -1.81
N TYR A 237 15.48 -6.41 -2.35
CA TYR A 237 15.22 -5.62 -3.55
C TYR A 237 14.95 -6.50 -4.78
N LEU A 238 15.67 -7.61 -4.92
CA LEU A 238 15.41 -8.62 -5.96
C LEU A 238 14.02 -9.26 -5.79
N LEU A 239 13.63 -9.60 -4.57
CA LEU A 239 12.27 -10.08 -4.28
C LEU A 239 11.21 -9.06 -4.66
N HIS A 240 11.41 -7.77 -4.33
CA HIS A 240 10.47 -6.72 -4.75
C HIS A 240 10.37 -6.58 -6.28
N LYS A 241 11.48 -6.75 -7.02
CA LYS A 241 11.45 -6.81 -8.48
C LYS A 241 10.68 -8.02 -8.99
N ALA A 242 10.96 -9.19 -8.44
CA ALA A 242 10.28 -10.43 -8.81
C ALA A 242 8.77 -10.37 -8.53
N MET A 243 8.34 -9.77 -7.42
CA MET A 243 6.89 -9.56 -7.17
C MET A 243 6.19 -8.77 -8.29
N LYS A 244 6.92 -7.85 -8.94
CA LYS A 244 6.38 -7.02 -10.02
C LYS A 244 6.48 -7.63 -11.41
N ASP A 245 7.32 -8.66 -11.56
CA ASP A 245 7.50 -9.34 -12.83
C ASP A 245 6.36 -10.34 -13.06
N PHE A 246 5.69 -10.18 -14.20
CA PHE A 246 4.61 -11.05 -14.64
C PHE A 246 5.07 -12.49 -14.85
N ASN A 247 6.36 -12.71 -15.15
CA ASN A 247 6.91 -14.02 -15.46
C ASN A 247 7.49 -14.75 -14.24
N THR A 248 7.37 -14.18 -13.04
CA THR A 248 7.91 -14.79 -11.83
C THR A 248 7.26 -16.15 -11.55
N ASP A 249 8.09 -17.19 -11.45
CA ASP A 249 7.65 -18.51 -11.03
C ASP A 249 7.39 -18.52 -9.52
N ALA A 250 6.19 -18.96 -9.14
CA ALA A 250 5.76 -18.98 -7.75
C ALA A 250 6.63 -19.89 -6.85
N LYS A 251 7.15 -21.00 -7.38
CA LYS A 251 7.96 -21.93 -6.61
C LYS A 251 9.36 -21.37 -6.38
N MET A 252 9.98 -20.80 -7.41
CA MET A 252 11.26 -20.09 -7.28
C MET A 252 11.12 -18.93 -6.30
N PHE A 253 10.08 -18.11 -6.43
CA PHE A 253 9.81 -17.01 -5.52
C PHE A 253 9.63 -17.48 -4.06
N SER A 254 8.93 -18.60 -3.85
CA SER A 254 8.82 -19.23 -2.52
C SER A 254 10.20 -19.60 -1.96
N ASN A 255 11.05 -20.25 -2.76
CA ASN A 255 12.39 -20.63 -2.30
C ASN A 255 13.23 -19.40 -1.93
N ASP A 256 13.20 -18.36 -2.77
CA ASP A 256 14.00 -17.14 -2.57
C ASP A 256 13.53 -16.35 -1.34
N THR A 257 12.21 -16.26 -1.10
CA THR A 257 11.66 -15.60 0.08
C THR A 257 11.98 -16.35 1.37
N HIS A 258 11.93 -17.68 1.36
CA HIS A 258 12.35 -18.48 2.52
C HIS A 258 13.86 -18.35 2.78
N ALA A 259 14.69 -18.39 1.74
CA ALA A 259 16.14 -18.17 1.87
C ALA A 259 16.44 -16.78 2.46
N TRP A 260 15.71 -15.76 2.01
CA TRP A 260 15.81 -14.41 2.57
C TRP A 260 15.37 -14.34 4.03
N LEU A 261 14.25 -15.00 4.40
CA LEU A 261 13.80 -15.04 5.80
C LEU A 261 14.80 -15.79 6.71
N HIS A 262 15.39 -16.88 6.22
CA HIS A 262 16.48 -17.59 6.91
C HIS A 262 17.68 -16.66 7.14
N GLN A 263 18.07 -15.87 6.13
CA GLN A 263 19.13 -14.87 6.28
C GLN A 263 18.74 -13.78 7.29
N PHE A 264 17.49 -13.31 7.25
CA PHE A 264 16.95 -12.28 8.15
C PHE A 264 16.98 -12.73 9.62
N LEU A 265 16.64 -13.98 9.90
CA LEU A 265 16.61 -14.58 11.24
C LEU A 265 17.90 -15.27 11.66
N ASN A 266 18.96 -15.18 10.84
CA ASN A 266 20.26 -15.73 11.23
C ASN A 266 20.67 -15.12 12.60
N SER A 267 21.31 -15.90 13.47
CA SER A 267 21.54 -15.56 14.89
C SER A 267 22.24 -14.21 15.10
N ASP A 268 22.94 -13.72 14.08
CA ASP A 268 23.68 -12.46 14.08
C ASP A 268 22.92 -11.28 13.45
N PHE A 269 21.70 -11.48 12.96
CA PHE A 269 20.89 -10.45 12.29
C PHE A 269 19.77 -9.94 13.18
N TYR A 270 18.56 -10.47 13.00
CA TYR A 270 17.35 -9.88 13.56
C TYR A 270 16.50 -10.94 14.24
N GLN A 271 15.64 -10.50 15.14
CA GLN A 271 14.90 -11.40 16.01
C GLN A 271 13.55 -11.76 15.38
N ALA A 272 12.96 -12.87 15.83
CA ALA A 272 11.61 -13.24 15.43
C ALA A 272 10.60 -12.11 15.67
N SER A 273 10.79 -11.30 16.73
CA SER A 273 9.94 -10.13 17.03
C SER A 273 9.96 -9.02 15.98
N ASP A 274 10.98 -9.00 15.11
CA ASP A 274 11.11 -8.02 14.03
C ASP A 274 10.30 -8.40 12.78
N ILE A 275 9.75 -9.62 12.74
CA ILE A 275 8.84 -10.05 11.69
C ILE A 275 7.54 -9.26 11.82
N THR A 276 7.28 -8.43 10.82
CA THR A 276 6.02 -7.69 10.67
C THR A 276 5.02 -8.51 9.86
N PRO A 277 3.72 -8.15 9.90
CA PRO A 277 2.72 -8.79 9.05
C PRO A 277 3.09 -8.79 7.56
N TYR A 278 3.74 -7.73 7.07
CA TYR A 278 4.19 -7.64 5.69
C TYR A 278 5.34 -8.62 5.37
N ILE A 279 6.25 -8.89 6.31
CA ILE A 279 7.30 -9.91 6.13
C ILE A 279 6.66 -11.31 6.06
N HIS A 280 5.74 -11.61 6.99
CA HIS A 280 5.03 -12.88 6.98
C HIS A 280 4.27 -13.09 5.65
N VAL A 281 3.55 -12.08 5.19
CA VAL A 281 2.80 -12.14 3.92
C VAL A 281 3.73 -12.31 2.72
N LEU A 282 4.86 -11.60 2.68
CA LEU A 282 5.87 -11.74 1.62
C LEU A 282 6.31 -13.20 1.46
N VAL A 283 6.60 -13.87 2.58
CA VAL A 283 7.18 -15.22 2.57
C VAL A 283 6.11 -16.28 2.31
N TYR A 284 4.98 -16.21 3.01
CA TYR A 284 4.02 -17.31 3.05
C TYR A 284 2.82 -17.14 2.12
N HIS A 285 2.45 -15.92 1.74
CA HIS A 285 1.20 -15.68 1.00
C HIS A 285 1.42 -15.11 -0.39
N ILE A 286 2.48 -14.33 -0.62
CA ILE A 286 2.79 -13.85 -1.98
C ILE A 286 3.06 -14.98 -2.97
N PRO A 287 3.81 -16.05 -2.64
CA PRO A 287 3.96 -17.18 -3.58
C PRO A 287 2.62 -17.81 -3.98
N GLU A 288 1.70 -17.99 -3.02
CA GLU A 288 0.36 -18.50 -3.30
C GLU A 288 -0.44 -17.52 -4.18
N MET A 289 -0.37 -16.21 -3.90
CA MET A 289 -1.07 -15.19 -4.68
C MET A 289 -0.53 -15.06 -6.12
N ILE A 290 0.79 -15.18 -6.32
CA ILE A 290 1.40 -15.26 -7.66
C ILE A 290 0.83 -16.46 -8.41
N LYS A 291 0.71 -17.62 -7.74
CA LYS A 291 0.15 -18.83 -8.34
C LYS A 291 -1.33 -18.68 -8.69
N ILE A 292 -2.14 -18.14 -7.79
CA ILE A 292 -3.59 -17.98 -7.95
C ILE A 292 -3.91 -16.94 -9.04
N HIS A 293 -3.18 -15.82 -9.06
CA HIS A 293 -3.45 -14.68 -9.93
C HIS A 293 -2.45 -14.53 -11.08
N ASN A 294 -1.78 -15.62 -11.49
CA ASN A 294 -0.74 -15.62 -12.52
C ASN A 294 -1.16 -14.98 -13.85
N HIS A 295 -2.45 -15.08 -14.19
CA HIS A 295 -3.03 -14.54 -15.42
C HIS A 295 -3.11 -13.01 -15.44
N PHE A 296 -3.12 -12.36 -14.28
CA PHE A 296 -3.02 -10.91 -14.14
C PHE A 296 -1.59 -10.44 -13.78
N GLY A 297 -0.89 -11.25 -12.99
CA GLY A 297 0.35 -10.84 -12.32
C GLY A 297 0.04 -9.99 -11.08
N LEU A 298 0.92 -10.04 -10.08
CA LEU A 298 0.65 -9.38 -8.78
C LEU A 298 0.63 -7.84 -8.90
N ALA A 299 1.44 -7.27 -9.78
CA ALA A 299 1.49 -5.82 -10.03
C ALA A 299 0.15 -5.21 -10.47
N ALA A 300 -0.78 -6.04 -10.99
CA ALA A 300 -2.13 -5.61 -11.33
C ALA A 300 -2.94 -5.13 -10.10
N PHE A 301 -2.56 -5.60 -8.90
CA PHE A 301 -3.22 -5.28 -7.64
C PHE A 301 -2.54 -4.14 -6.87
N SER A 302 -1.58 -3.45 -7.50
CA SER A 302 -0.83 -2.36 -6.90
C SER A 302 -1.72 -1.18 -6.50
N CYS A 303 -1.52 -0.66 -5.29
CA CYS A 303 -2.15 0.58 -4.84
C CYS A 303 -1.42 1.85 -5.35
N SER A 304 -0.37 1.71 -6.15
CA SER A 304 0.42 2.86 -6.65
C SER A 304 -0.44 3.88 -7.42
N ALA A 305 -1.42 3.42 -8.19
CA ALA A 305 -2.33 4.30 -8.93
C ALA A 305 -3.27 5.07 -7.99
N VAL A 306 -3.76 4.42 -6.93
CA VAL A 306 -4.60 5.03 -5.88
C VAL A 306 -3.82 6.16 -5.18
N GLU A 307 -2.58 5.90 -4.78
CA GLU A 307 -1.72 6.91 -4.14
C GLU A 307 -1.40 8.09 -5.08
N LYS A 308 -1.12 7.80 -6.36
CA LYS A 308 -0.88 8.84 -7.35
C LYS A 308 -2.12 9.71 -7.57
N LYS A 309 -3.30 9.10 -7.65
CA LYS A 309 -4.57 9.81 -7.81
C LYS A 309 -4.88 10.67 -6.59
N ASN A 310 -4.67 10.15 -5.38
CA ASN A 310 -4.79 10.93 -4.14
C ASN A 310 -3.85 12.16 -4.16
N HIS A 311 -2.58 11.96 -4.52
CA HIS A 311 -1.62 13.06 -4.63
C HIS A 311 -2.02 14.11 -5.70
N GLN A 312 -2.57 13.67 -6.83
CA GLN A 312 -3.08 14.56 -7.89
C GLN A 312 -4.28 15.38 -7.38
N GLN A 313 -5.26 14.75 -6.73
CA GLN A 313 -6.41 15.43 -6.12
C GLN A 313 -5.95 16.45 -5.06
N VAL A 314 -5.05 16.06 -4.15
CA VAL A 314 -4.49 16.98 -3.16
C VAL A 314 -3.79 18.17 -3.83
N SER A 315 -2.97 17.92 -4.84
CA SER A 315 -2.25 18.98 -5.55
C SER A 315 -3.17 19.90 -6.35
N TYR A 316 -4.19 19.38 -7.01
CA TYR A 316 -5.09 20.17 -7.85
C TYR A 316 -6.04 21.03 -7.02
N PHE A 317 -6.65 20.46 -5.98
CA PHE A 317 -7.73 21.11 -5.23
C PHE A 317 -7.23 21.88 -3.99
N PHE A 318 -6.09 21.49 -3.40
CA PHE A 318 -5.59 22.11 -2.16
C PHE A 318 -4.35 22.98 -2.34
N LYS A 319 -3.50 22.76 -3.36
CA LYS A 319 -2.36 23.67 -3.64
C LYS A 319 -2.72 24.86 -4.54
N LYS A 320 -3.77 24.77 -5.36
CA LYS A 320 -4.24 25.93 -6.16
C LYS A 320 -5.01 26.96 -5.32
N THR A 321 -5.72 26.52 -4.28
CA THR A 321 -6.53 27.38 -3.41
C THR A 321 -5.72 28.27 -2.45
N THR A 322 -4.40 28.08 -2.36
CA THR A 322 -3.50 28.92 -1.55
C THR A 322 -2.79 30.02 -2.34
N LYS A 323 -2.98 30.12 -3.67
CA LYS A 323 -2.32 31.17 -4.49
C LYS A 323 -3.05 32.51 -4.54
N ASP A 324 -4.35 32.55 -4.22
CA ASP A 324 -5.17 33.78 -4.38
C ASP A 324 -5.60 34.42 -3.04
N GLY A 325 -4.97 34.05 -1.93
CA GLY A 325 -5.29 34.62 -0.62
C GLY A 325 -6.66 34.15 -0.10
N GLY A 326 -6.68 33.50 1.05
CA GLY A 326 -7.92 33.25 1.78
C GLY A 326 -8.55 34.57 2.21
N GLY A 327 -9.38 35.16 1.36
CA GLY A 327 -9.86 36.53 1.52
C GLY A 327 -11.23 36.79 0.91
N GLY A 328 -12.16 35.83 1.02
CA GLY A 328 -13.58 36.10 0.83
C GLY A 328 -14.28 36.15 2.18
N LYS A 329 -14.42 37.35 2.76
CA LYS A 329 -15.33 37.60 3.88
C LYS A 329 -16.73 37.16 3.44
N ASN A 330 -17.23 36.10 4.10
CA ASN A 330 -18.59 35.52 4.08
C ASN A 330 -18.54 34.02 3.75
N GLY A 331 -18.34 33.21 4.80
CA GLY A 331 -18.32 31.74 4.77
C GLY A 331 -19.65 31.06 4.43
N LYS A 332 -20.46 31.63 3.55
CA LYS A 332 -21.68 31.01 3.02
C LYS A 332 -21.43 30.68 1.54
N GLY A 333 -21.28 29.38 1.24
CA GLY A 333 -21.23 28.88 -0.14
C GLY A 333 -19.89 28.27 -0.58
N ARG A 334 -18.91 28.07 0.31
CA ARG A 334 -17.69 27.37 -0.06
C ARG A 334 -17.99 25.88 -0.23
N LYS A 335 -18.04 25.44 -1.48
CA LYS A 335 -18.23 24.04 -1.84
C LYS A 335 -17.12 23.20 -1.23
N SER A 336 -17.47 22.02 -0.73
CA SER A 336 -16.49 21.09 -0.17
C SER A 336 -15.54 20.65 -1.27
N ALA A 337 -14.24 20.59 -0.98
CA ALA A 337 -13.24 20.08 -1.92
C ALA A 337 -13.59 18.67 -2.43
N ILE A 338 -14.30 17.86 -1.63
CA ILE A 338 -14.80 16.55 -2.05
C ILE A 338 -15.86 16.66 -3.14
N LEU A 339 -16.81 17.59 -2.99
CA LEU A 339 -17.82 17.84 -4.01
C LEU A 339 -17.18 18.38 -5.29
N ASP A 340 -16.16 19.23 -5.17
CA ASP A 340 -15.40 19.72 -6.32
C ASP A 340 -14.63 18.60 -7.04
N ILE A 341 -14.01 17.67 -6.28
CA ILE A 341 -13.34 16.50 -6.86
C ILE A 341 -14.35 15.60 -7.56
N LEU A 342 -15.45 15.21 -6.89
CA LEU A 342 -16.45 14.32 -7.46
C LEU A 342 -17.11 14.92 -8.70
N GLU A 343 -17.44 16.21 -8.69
CA GLU A 343 -17.99 16.85 -9.89
C GLU A 343 -16.99 16.93 -11.03
N HIS A 344 -15.72 17.21 -10.74
CA HIS A 344 -14.70 17.21 -11.77
C HIS A 344 -14.56 15.82 -12.40
N GLU A 345 -14.48 14.76 -11.59
CA GLU A 345 -14.41 13.39 -12.10
C GLU A 345 -15.66 12.98 -12.88
N ASN A 346 -16.86 13.32 -12.40
CA ASN A 346 -18.12 13.05 -13.10
C ASN A 346 -18.22 13.79 -14.44
N ARG A 347 -17.77 15.06 -14.50
CA ARG A 347 -17.71 15.81 -15.76
C ARG A 347 -16.74 15.18 -16.75
N MET A 348 -15.56 14.77 -16.29
CA MET A 348 -14.61 14.07 -17.16
C MET A 348 -15.23 12.78 -17.71
N LEU A 349 -15.87 11.95 -16.86
CA LEU A 349 -16.57 10.73 -17.30
C LEU A 349 -17.67 11.01 -18.33
N TYR A 350 -18.47 12.05 -18.13
CA TYR A 350 -19.50 12.45 -19.09
C TYR A 350 -18.89 12.77 -20.47
N PHE A 351 -17.85 13.60 -20.51
CA PHE A 351 -17.19 13.95 -21.79
C PHE A 351 -16.50 12.77 -22.46
N TYR A 352 -15.91 11.84 -21.69
CA TYR A 352 -15.35 10.59 -22.23
C TYR A 352 -16.42 9.74 -22.92
N ASN A 353 -17.63 9.67 -22.36
CA ASN A 353 -18.72 8.87 -22.94
C ASN A 353 -19.42 9.55 -24.12
N CYS A 354 -19.39 10.87 -24.21
CA CYS A 354 -20.07 11.62 -25.27
C CYS A 354 -19.23 11.87 -26.53
N ASN A 355 -17.99 11.36 -26.63
CA ASN A 355 -17.07 11.61 -27.76
C ASN A 355 -16.84 13.12 -28.08
N GLU A 356 -17.07 14.03 -27.13
CA GLU A 356 -16.91 15.48 -27.34
C GLU A 356 -15.53 16.02 -26.96
N ILE A 357 -14.54 15.14 -26.72
CA ILE A 357 -13.19 15.54 -26.30
C ILE A 357 -12.50 16.44 -27.33
N GLU A 358 -12.80 16.30 -28.62
CA GLU A 358 -12.22 17.15 -29.68
C GLU A 358 -12.80 18.58 -29.72
N SER A 359 -13.93 18.84 -29.04
CA SER A 359 -14.61 20.14 -29.10
C SER A 359 -14.18 21.13 -28.01
N ILE A 360 -13.36 20.72 -27.05
CA ILE A 360 -12.90 21.60 -25.96
C ILE A 360 -11.46 22.03 -26.24
N HIS A 361 -11.32 23.24 -26.78
CA HIS A 361 -10.09 24.01 -26.57
C HIS A 361 -9.87 24.15 -25.05
N LEU A 362 -8.76 23.59 -24.55
CA LEU A 362 -8.23 23.91 -23.21
C LEU A 362 -8.38 25.42 -22.96
N PRO A 363 -8.79 25.88 -21.76
CA PRO A 363 -9.01 27.29 -21.49
C PRO A 363 -7.80 28.12 -21.92
N LYS A 364 -7.92 28.87 -23.03
CA LYS A 364 -6.90 29.83 -23.43
C LYS A 364 -6.91 30.95 -22.40
N ARG A 365 -5.79 31.13 -21.70
CA ARG A 365 -5.56 32.24 -20.80
C ARG A 365 -5.56 33.53 -21.64
N LEU A 366 -6.67 34.24 -21.66
CA LEU A 366 -6.74 35.56 -22.29
C LEU A 366 -6.02 36.54 -21.37
N GLN A 367 -4.84 37.01 -21.80
CA GLN A 367 -4.23 38.20 -21.22
C GLN A 367 -4.97 39.41 -21.80
N ILE A 368 -5.76 40.07 -20.96
CA ILE A 368 -6.25 41.41 -21.26
C ILE A 368 -5.07 42.34 -21.02
N GLN A 369 -4.48 42.89 -22.08
CA GLN A 369 -3.60 44.05 -21.96
C GLN A 369 -4.50 45.24 -21.65
N THR A 370 -4.35 45.79 -20.45
CA THR A 370 -4.87 47.11 -20.12
C THR A 370 -3.88 48.14 -20.66
N GLU A 371 -4.37 49.02 -21.53
CA GLU A 371 -3.66 50.23 -21.98
C GLU A 371 -3.25 51.14 -20.82
#